data_AF-A0A9D7VNB4-F1
#
_entry.id   AF-A0A9D7VNB4-F1
#
_cell.length_a   1.000
_cell.length_b   1.000
_cell.length_c   1.000
_cell.angle_alpha   90.00
_cell.angle_beta   90.00
_cell.angle_gamma   90.00
#
_symmetry.space_group_name_H-M   'P 1'
#
loop_
_entity.id
_entity.type
_entity.pdbx_description
1 polymer ?
#
loop_
_entity_poly.entity_id
_entity_poly.type
_entity_poly.pdbx_seq_one_letter_code
_entity_poly.pdbx_strand_id
1 'polypeptide(L)'
;MLIEAMREIRLAAVFTGEGGLACTQVPMVVDETADGALRLRGYLARANPHWRAIGAGIPALALFQGSHAYVSRPAGTRPSGRPARRFPPGPISRWRRAAGSPPSTIRRSFAPCSTP
;
A
#
# COMPACT_ATOMS: atom_id res chain seq x y z
N MET A 1 6.27 24.13 0.94
CA MET A 1 6.63 22.97 1.81
C MET A 1 5.60 21.82 1.83
N LEU A 2 4.34 21.98 1.44
CA LEU A 2 3.48 20.83 1.04
C LEU A 2 2.93 21.06 -0.37
N ILE A 3 2.35 22.25 -0.58
CA ILE A 3 1.85 22.71 -1.88
C ILE A 3 2.95 22.64 -2.95
N GLU A 4 4.16 23.10 -2.64
CA GLU A 4 5.31 22.97 -3.56
C GLU A 4 5.61 21.52 -3.95
N ALA A 5 5.61 20.58 -3.00
CA ALA A 5 5.86 19.17 -3.30
C ALA A 5 4.73 18.59 -4.19
N MET A 6 3.48 18.99 -3.94
CA MET A 6 2.36 18.61 -4.80
C MET A 6 2.48 19.21 -6.21
N ARG A 7 2.94 20.47 -6.32
CA ARG A 7 3.19 21.17 -7.59
C ARG A 7 4.37 20.59 -8.37
N GLU A 8 5.34 20.00 -7.67
CA GLU A 8 6.49 19.30 -8.25
C GLU A 8 6.11 17.90 -8.76
N ILE A 9 5.46 17.08 -7.93
CA ILE A 9 5.14 15.69 -8.27
C ILE A 9 4.05 15.62 -9.35
N ARG A 10 3.02 16.47 -9.28
CA ARG A 10 1.86 16.57 -10.20
C ARG A 10 1.08 15.29 -10.49
N LEU A 11 1.49 14.15 -9.97
CA LEU A 11 0.82 12.87 -10.13
C LEU A 11 0.36 12.38 -8.76
N ALA A 12 -0.95 12.20 -8.62
CA ALA A 12 -1.54 11.69 -7.39
C ALA A 12 -2.28 10.38 -7.63
N ALA A 13 -2.23 9.47 -6.67
CA ALA A 13 -3.17 8.36 -6.59
C ALA A 13 -4.40 8.82 -5.78
N VAL A 14 -5.56 8.86 -6.45
CA VAL A 14 -6.84 9.20 -5.82
C VAL A 14 -7.52 7.92 -5.36
N PHE A 15 -7.99 7.90 -4.12
CA PHE A 15 -8.75 6.80 -3.54
C PHE A 15 -10.15 7.25 -3.11
N THR A 16 -11.17 6.45 -3.42
CA THR A 16 -12.56 6.64 -2.98
C THR A 16 -13.11 5.35 -2.35
N GLY A 17 -13.94 5.47 -1.32
CA GLY A 17 -14.33 4.34 -0.46
C GLY A 17 -15.80 3.91 -0.47
N GLU A 18 -16.69 4.55 -1.24
CA GLU A 18 -18.11 4.19 -1.20
C GLU A 18 -18.40 2.99 -2.12
N GLY A 19 -18.69 1.82 -1.52
CA GLY A 19 -19.02 0.58 -2.26
C GLY A 19 -17.83 -0.28 -2.72
N GLY A 20 -16.60 0.16 -2.44
CA GLY A 20 -15.36 -0.54 -2.77
C GLY A 20 -14.17 0.42 -2.85
N LEU A 21 -12.95 -0.06 -2.59
CA LEU A 21 -11.75 0.77 -2.68
C LEU A 21 -11.35 0.94 -4.15
N ALA A 22 -11.69 2.08 -4.76
CA ALA A 22 -11.21 2.44 -6.08
C ALA A 22 -9.93 3.27 -5.94
N CYS A 23 -8.97 3.05 -6.84
CA CYS A 23 -7.74 3.84 -6.93
C CYS A 23 -7.43 4.17 -8.39
N THR A 24 -7.07 5.41 -8.69
CA THR A 24 -6.57 5.80 -10.01
C THR A 24 -5.47 6.84 -9.88
N GLN A 25 -4.40 6.64 -10.63
CA GLN A 25 -3.34 7.64 -10.79
C GLN A 25 -3.79 8.71 -11.77
N VAL A 26 -3.85 9.95 -11.31
CA VAL A 26 -4.38 11.09 -12.08
C VAL A 26 -3.39 12.26 -11.96
N PRO A 27 -2.99 12.86 -13.09
CA PRO A 27 -2.29 14.14 -13.06
C PRO A 27 -3.17 15.22 -12.41
N MET A 28 -2.66 15.88 -11.39
CA MET A 28 -3.38 16.86 -10.59
C MET A 28 -2.65 18.20 -10.52
N VAL A 29 -3.45 19.27 -10.53
CA VAL A 29 -3.02 20.66 -10.34
C VAL A 29 -3.57 21.17 -9.02
N VAL A 30 -2.71 21.81 -8.24
CA VAL A 30 -3.06 22.45 -6.98
C VAL A 30 -3.48 23.89 -7.24
N ASP A 31 -4.67 24.23 -6.77
CA ASP A 31 -5.29 25.55 -6.91
C ASP A 31 -5.61 26.10 -5.51
N GLU A 32 -5.16 27.33 -5.25
CA GLU A 32 -5.38 28.03 -3.98
C GLU A 32 -6.47 29.07 -4.21
N THR A 33 -7.59 28.91 -3.50
CA THR A 33 -8.73 29.82 -3.65
C THR A 33 -8.51 31.11 -2.87
N ALA A 34 -9.22 32.18 -3.25
CA ALA A 34 -9.19 33.46 -2.54
C ALA A 34 -9.58 33.34 -1.05
N ASP A 35 -10.38 32.33 -0.71
CA ASP A 35 -10.83 32.04 0.65
C ASP A 35 -9.80 31.23 1.47
N GLY A 36 -8.64 30.91 0.88
CA GLY A 36 -7.58 30.12 1.51
C GLY A 36 -7.79 28.60 1.48
N ALA A 37 -8.86 28.12 0.84
CA ALA A 37 -9.09 26.68 0.67
C ALA A 37 -8.23 26.12 -0.48
N LEU A 38 -7.67 24.93 -0.26
CA LEU A 38 -6.89 24.18 -1.25
C LEU A 38 -7.81 23.30 -2.10
N ARG A 39 -7.69 23.40 -3.42
CA ARG A 39 -8.42 22.55 -4.38
C ARG A 39 -7.46 21.75 -5.24
N LEU A 40 -7.74 20.47 -5.42
CA LEU A 40 -7.00 19.59 -6.34
C LEU A 40 -7.86 19.33 -7.58
N ARG A 41 -7.33 19.66 -8.75
CA ARG A 41 -8.01 19.48 -10.04
C ARG A 41 -7.29 18.43 -10.86
N GLY A 42 -8.00 17.40 -11.30
CA GLY A 42 -7.47 16.36 -12.19
C GLY A 42 -8.56 15.88 -13.16
N TYR A 43 -8.15 15.26 -14.25
CA TYR A 43 -9.06 14.74 -15.27
C TYR A 43 -9.06 13.22 -15.23
N LEU A 44 -10.24 12.63 -15.06
CA LEU A 44 -10.43 11.19 -15.25
C LEU A 44 -11.01 10.95 -16.64
N ALA A 45 -10.55 9.89 -17.30
CA ALA A 45 -11.16 9.43 -18.54
C ALA A 45 -12.61 8.97 -18.26
N ARG A 46 -13.54 9.33 -19.15
CA ARG A 46 -14.95 8.92 -19.05
C ARG A 46 -15.14 7.40 -19.02
N ALA A 47 -14.23 6.66 -19.66
CA ALA A 47 -14.21 5.20 -19.65
C ALA A 47 -13.82 4.60 -18.29
N ASN A 48 -13.16 5.37 -17.41
CA ASN A 48 -12.79 4.89 -16.09
C ASN A 48 -13.99 5.02 -15.12
N PRO A 49 -14.58 3.93 -14.61
CA PRO A 49 -15.76 4.01 -13.74
C PRO A 49 -15.53 4.78 -12.44
N HIS A 50 -14.27 5.02 -12.04
CA HIS A 50 -13.92 5.77 -10.85
C HIS A 50 -14.47 7.20 -10.83
N TRP A 51 -14.73 7.85 -11.97
CA TRP A 51 -15.35 9.19 -11.99
C TRP A 51 -16.75 9.18 -11.36
N ARG A 52 -17.48 8.05 -11.38
CA ARG A 52 -18.81 7.91 -10.76
C ARG A 52 -18.75 7.79 -9.24
N ALA A 53 -17.61 7.35 -8.71
CA ALA A 53 -17.39 7.22 -7.27
C ALA A 53 -16.85 8.52 -6.65
N ILE A 54 -16.60 9.56 -7.46
CA ILE A 54 -16.21 10.89 -7.01
C ILE A 54 -17.44 11.79 -7.09
N GLY A 55 -17.89 12.31 -5.95
CA GLY A 55 -19.09 13.13 -5.84
C GLY A 55 -19.03 14.07 -4.63
N ALA A 56 -19.94 15.05 -4.60
CA ALA A 56 -20.04 15.97 -3.48
C ALA A 56 -20.38 15.22 -2.18
N GLY A 57 -19.58 15.44 -1.13
CA GLY A 57 -19.75 14.78 0.17
C GLY A 57 -19.07 13.41 0.29
N ILE A 58 -18.50 12.86 -0.79
CA ILE A 58 -17.78 11.58 -0.73
C ILE A 58 -16.34 11.84 -0.27
N PRO A 59 -15.87 11.18 0.81
CA PRO A 59 -14.49 11.30 1.25
C PRO A 59 -13.54 10.67 0.23
N ALA A 60 -12.50 11.41 -0.14
CA ALA A 60 -11.45 10.96 -1.05
C ALA A 60 -10.07 11.25 -0.45
N LEU A 61 -9.09 10.39 -0.77
CA LEU A 61 -7.68 10.58 -0.42
C LEU A 61 -6.87 10.79 -1.68
N ALA A 62 -6.08 11.87 -1.74
CA ALA A 62 -5.08 12.09 -2.80
C ALA A 62 -3.68 11.86 -2.22
N LEU A 63 -2.99 10.85 -2.73
CA LEU A 63 -1.62 10.49 -2.33
C LEU A 63 -0.62 10.97 -3.39
N PHE A 64 0.28 11.87 -2.99
CA PHE A 64 1.43 12.30 -3.80
C PHE A 64 2.68 11.58 -3.29
N GLN A 65 3.33 10.80 -4.14
CA GLN A 65 4.54 10.08 -3.76
C GLN A 65 5.77 10.79 -4.32
N GLY A 66 6.59 11.34 -3.42
CA GLY A 66 7.92 11.86 -3.76
C GLY A 66 8.94 10.74 -3.97
N SER A 67 10.19 11.13 -4.26
CA SER A 67 11.30 10.17 -4.40
C SER A 67 11.50 9.41 -3.08
N HIS A 68 11.50 8.08 -3.18
CA HIS A 68 11.72 7.20 -2.02
C HIS A 68 12.60 6.02 -2.42
N ALA A 69 13.50 5.63 -1.53
CA ALA A 69 14.36 4.48 -1.71
C ALA A 69 14.37 3.62 -0.44
N TYR A 70 14.40 2.31 -0.63
CA TYR A 70 14.61 1.38 0.48
C TYR A 70 16.06 1.46 0.95
N VAL A 71 16.27 1.83 2.21
CA VAL A 71 17.59 1.80 2.83
C VAL A 71 17.76 0.44 3.50
N SER A 72 18.43 -0.47 2.80
CA SER A 72 18.84 -1.75 3.40
C SER A 72 19.85 -1.50 4.50
N ARG A 73 19.74 -2.22 5.62
CA ARG A 73 20.86 -2.30 6.56
C ARG A 73 22.11 -2.72 5.78
N PRO A 74 23.26 -2.06 5.96
CA PRO A 74 24.50 -2.59 5.44
C PRO A 74 24.66 -4.01 5.97
N ALA A 75 25.06 -4.93 5.09
CA ALA A 75 25.44 -6.29 5.47
C ALA A 75 26.68 -6.16 6.36
N GLY A 76 26.45 -5.92 7.66
CA GLY A 76 27.50 -5.70 8.62
C GLY A 76 28.43 -6.90 8.62
N THR A 77 29.71 -6.61 8.45
CA THR A 77 30.83 -7.46 8.83
C THR A 77 30.45 -8.20 10.11
N ARG A 78 30.35 -9.52 9.99
CA ARG A 78 30.08 -10.40 11.11
C ARG A 78 31.20 -10.17 12.14
N PRO A 79 30.91 -9.75 13.40
CA PRO A 79 31.94 -9.73 14.42
C PRO A 79 32.48 -11.16 14.56
N SER A 80 33.79 -11.29 14.41
CA SER A 80 34.57 -12.53 14.33
C SER A 80 34.64 -13.28 15.67
N GLY A 81 33.51 -13.51 16.34
CA GLY A 81 33.54 -13.99 17.72
C GLY A 81 32.37 -14.84 18.22
N ARG A 82 31.31 -15.09 17.43
CA ARG A 82 30.28 -16.08 17.84
C ARG A 82 29.84 -16.97 16.66
N PRO A 83 29.90 -18.30 16.80
CA PRO A 83 29.33 -19.20 15.81
C PRO A 83 27.82 -18.95 15.79
N ALA A 84 27.30 -18.59 14.61
CA ALA A 84 25.85 -18.54 14.41
C ALA A 84 25.38 -19.98 14.51
N ARG A 85 24.43 -20.26 15.41
CA ARG A 85 23.71 -21.52 15.37
C ARG A 85 23.08 -21.61 13.99
N ARG A 86 23.64 -22.48 13.15
CA ARG A 86 23.07 -22.83 11.85
C ARG A 86 21.71 -23.44 12.16
N PHE A 87 20.64 -22.73 11.82
CA PHE A 87 19.33 -23.37 11.80
C PHE A 87 19.40 -24.48 10.75
N PRO A 88 19.17 -25.75 11.11
CA PRO A 88 19.11 -26.82 10.12
C PRO A 88 17.96 -26.51 9.14
N PRO A 89 18.07 -26.90 7.86
CA PRO A 89 16.94 -26.81 6.94
C PRO A 89 15.81 -27.70 7.48
N GLY A 90 14.87 -27.11 8.21
CA GLY A 90 13.62 -27.75 8.55
C GLY A 90 12.70 -27.81 7.32
N PRO A 91 11.71 -28.72 7.30
CA PRO A 91 10.77 -28.80 6.21
C PRO A 91 10.10 -27.43 5.99
N ILE A 92 10.12 -26.96 4.74
CA ILE A 92 9.49 -25.70 4.33
C ILE A 92 8.00 -25.80 4.68
N SER A 93 7.53 -24.92 5.55
CA SER A 93 6.12 -24.84 5.92
C SER A 93 5.30 -24.44 4.70
N ARG A 94 4.66 -25.43 4.06
CA ARG A 94 3.69 -25.21 3.00
C ARG A 94 2.40 -24.68 3.64
N TRP A 95 2.13 -23.38 3.47
CA TRP A 95 0.85 -22.80 3.84
C TRP A 95 -0.26 -23.44 3.00
N ARG A 96 -1.11 -24.27 3.62
CA ARG A 96 -2.35 -24.74 3.00
C ARG A 96 -3.52 -24.08 3.73
N ARG A 97 -4.41 -23.47 2.96
CA ARG A 97 -5.69 -22.94 3.44
C ARG A 97 -6.53 -24.15 3.91
N ALA A 98 -6.97 -24.16 5.16
CA ALA A 98 -7.90 -25.19 5.63
C ALA A 98 -9.20 -25.08 4.82
N ALA A 99 -9.69 -26.20 4.27
CA ALA A 99 -10.96 -26.23 3.56
C ALA A 99 -12.09 -25.91 4.55
N GLY A 100 -12.86 -24.86 4.28
CA GLY A 100 -14.08 -24.52 5.04
C GLY A 100 -13.99 -23.35 6.04
N SER A 101 -12.87 -22.64 6.16
CA SER A 101 -12.80 -21.46 7.04
C SER A 101 -13.26 -20.15 6.35
N PRO A 102 -14.02 -19.27 7.02
CA PRO A 102 -14.35 -17.94 6.50
C PRO A 102 -13.07 -17.09 6.31
N PRO A 103 -13.06 -16.15 5.35
CA PRO A 103 -11.84 -15.53 4.82
C PRO A 103 -10.99 -14.72 5.82
N SER A 104 -11.48 -14.45 7.02
CA SER A 104 -10.83 -13.59 8.01
C SER A 104 -10.07 -14.32 9.14
N THR A 105 -10.16 -15.65 9.25
CA THR A 105 -9.55 -16.38 10.38
C THR A 105 -8.45 -17.33 9.91
N ILE A 106 -7.20 -16.84 9.92
CA ILE A 106 -6.01 -17.70 9.80
C ILE A 106 -5.68 -18.23 11.20
N ARG A 107 -6.08 -19.45 11.50
CA ARG A 107 -5.71 -20.12 12.75
C ARG A 107 -4.38 -20.84 12.55
N ARG A 108 -3.38 -20.57 13.40
CA ARG A 108 -2.17 -21.38 13.49
C ARG A 108 -2.53 -22.72 14.12
N SER A 109 -2.54 -23.80 13.34
CA SER A 109 -2.61 -25.16 13.88
C SER A 109 -1.33 -25.90 13.52
N PHE A 110 -0.60 -26.30 14.56
CA PHE A 110 0.49 -27.27 14.45
C PHE A 110 -0.14 -28.67 14.45
N ALA A 111 0.09 -29.44 13.39
CA ALA A 111 -0.17 -30.88 13.42
C ALA A 111 1.20 -31.58 13.40
N PRO A 112 1.55 -32.41 14.40
CA PRO A 112 2.69 -33.31 14.26
C PRO A 112 2.33 -34.34 13.17
N CYS A 113 3.22 -34.51 12.21
CA CYS A 113 3.07 -35.54 11.19
C CYS A 113 3.32 -36.90 11.87
N SER A 114 2.29 -37.71 12.02
CA SER A 114 2.47 -39.15 12.27
C SER A 114 3.02 -39.79 11.00
N THR A 115 4.23 -40.31 11.11
CA THR A 115 4.96 -41.06 10.07
C THR A 115 4.21 -42.33 9.69
N PRO A 116 4.16 -42.74 8.41
CA PRO A 116 3.96 -44.14 8.04
C PRO A 116 5.22 -44.98 8.34
#